data_AF-A0A923AQ95-F1
#
_entry.id   AF-A0A923AQ95-F1
#
_cell.length_a   1.000
_cell.length_b   1.000
_cell.length_c   1.000
_cell.angle_alpha   90.00
_cell.angle_beta   90.00
_cell.angle_gamma   90.00
#
_symmetry.space_group_name_H-M   'P 1'
#
loop_
_entity.id
_entity.type
_entity.pdbx_description
1 polymer ?
#
loop_
_entity_poly.entity_id
_entity_poly.type
_entity_poly.pdbx_seq_one_letter_code
_entity_poly.pdbx_strand_id
1 'polypeptide(L)'
;MPGPSEKTIRRLFALSGNACAFPDCPSPIVEAEGTITGEICHVRAQSEGGPRYRASQTEQERHAFGNLILLCRRHHKIIDTEPDIYSVEVLEKMKALHATRFGRSEQASDAIFAKLLLNAKRVVEINKNSGNIVVNSPGAVVGRTINLSTSRKAVHVHPAAGTIGADQNASRYIQHLISRYNEFASKEPTRASKFSFGAISKNIEHKFGAQWKLLSMAAFADLCTYLHTRIDKTRFAKLNKSNGHSSYSSFTKYTQEMQSRTEK
;
A
#
# COMPACT_ATOMS: atom_id res chain seq x y z
N MET A 1 8.33 18.21 14.16
CA MET A 1 9.75 17.96 14.52
C MET A 1 10.61 18.81 13.61
N PRO A 2 11.71 19.40 14.12
CA PRO A 2 12.62 20.15 13.25
C PRO A 2 13.27 19.18 12.25
N GLY A 3 13.37 19.59 11.00
CA GLY A 3 14.13 18.87 9.97
C GLY A 3 15.47 19.54 9.71
N PRO A 4 16.22 19.09 8.71
CA PRO A 4 17.44 19.77 8.30
C PRO A 4 17.17 21.20 7.84
N SER A 5 18.08 22.10 8.19
CA SER A 5 17.98 23.52 7.81
C SER A 5 18.18 23.69 6.30
N GLU A 6 17.61 24.76 5.73
CA GLU A 6 17.85 25.11 4.31
C GLU A 6 19.35 25.28 4.02
N LYS A 7 20.10 25.91 4.93
CA LYS A 7 21.56 26.04 4.82
C LYS A 7 22.27 24.69 4.76
N THR A 8 21.80 23.71 5.54
CA THR A 8 22.34 22.34 5.52
C THR A 8 22.11 21.68 4.17
N ILE A 9 20.88 21.78 3.64
CA ILE A 9 20.51 21.12 2.38
C ILE A 9 21.15 21.80 1.18
N ARG A 10 21.27 23.12 1.20
CA ARG A 10 21.98 23.88 0.17
C ARG A 10 23.44 23.45 0.04
N ARG A 11 24.14 23.33 1.18
CA ARG A 11 25.50 22.80 1.22
C ARG A 11 25.56 21.34 0.74
N LEU A 12 24.58 20.53 1.12
CA LEU A 12 24.50 19.13 0.72
C LEU A 12 24.33 18.97 -0.80
N PHE A 13 23.46 19.77 -1.41
CA PHE A 13 23.23 19.75 -2.84
C PHE A 13 24.44 20.27 -3.64
N ALA A 14 25.07 21.36 -3.17
CA ALA A 14 26.27 21.89 -3.80
C ALA A 14 27.42 20.86 -3.82
N LEU A 15 27.57 20.11 -2.73
CA LEU A 15 28.60 19.08 -2.62
C LEU A 15 28.24 17.76 -3.33
N SER A 16 26.98 17.55 -3.71
CA SER A 16 26.58 16.38 -4.50
C SER A 16 26.71 16.59 -6.00
N GLY A 17 26.86 17.83 -6.47
CA GLY A 17 26.91 18.14 -7.91
C GLY A 17 25.68 17.66 -8.68
N ASN A 18 24.50 17.63 -8.02
CA ASN A 18 23.27 17.04 -8.53
C ASN A 18 23.36 15.53 -8.90
N ALA A 19 24.36 14.81 -8.41
CA ALA A 19 24.53 13.38 -8.65
C ALA A 19 24.18 12.55 -7.39
N CYS A 20 23.76 11.30 -7.61
CA CYS A 20 23.59 10.32 -6.55
C CYS A 20 24.93 9.95 -5.90
N ALA A 21 24.98 9.88 -4.57
CA ALA A 21 26.20 9.55 -3.85
C ALA A 21 26.60 8.06 -3.88
N PHE A 22 25.76 7.21 -4.47
CA PHE A 22 26.10 5.80 -4.65
C PHE A 22 27.16 5.64 -5.75
N PRO A 23 28.21 4.81 -5.55
CA PRO A 23 29.25 4.57 -6.54
C PRO A 23 28.69 4.23 -7.92
N ASP A 24 29.23 4.88 -8.95
CA ASP A 24 28.92 4.65 -10.37
C ASP A 24 27.43 4.82 -10.74
N CYS A 25 26.65 5.52 -9.91
CA CYS A 25 25.27 5.85 -10.23
C CYS A 25 25.20 7.13 -11.09
N PRO A 26 24.65 7.06 -12.32
CA PRO A 26 24.51 8.24 -13.17
C PRO A 26 23.24 9.06 -12.87
N SER A 27 22.38 8.59 -11.95
CA SER A 27 21.08 9.21 -11.69
C SER A 27 21.25 10.59 -11.03
N PRO A 28 20.58 11.63 -11.56
CA PRO A 28 20.58 12.92 -10.91
C PRO A 28 19.68 12.92 -9.66
N ILE A 29 19.85 13.94 -8.82
CA ILE A 29 18.96 14.21 -7.68
C ILE A 29 17.74 15.01 -8.14
N VAL A 30 17.96 15.93 -9.08
CA VAL A 30 16.96 16.77 -9.73
C VAL A 30 17.12 16.64 -11.23
N GLU A 31 16.05 16.20 -11.91
CA GLU A 31 16.00 16.09 -13.37
C GLU A 31 16.04 17.47 -14.04
N ALA A 32 16.33 17.51 -15.34
CA ALA A 32 16.41 18.75 -16.11
C ALA A 32 15.12 19.59 -16.04
N GLU A 33 13.96 18.93 -15.99
CA GLU A 33 12.64 19.55 -15.89
C GLU A 33 12.28 19.97 -14.44
N GLY A 34 13.22 19.84 -13.49
CA GLY A 34 13.03 20.19 -12.08
C GLY A 34 12.33 19.12 -11.25
N THR A 35 12.08 17.93 -11.82
CA THR A 35 11.49 16.80 -11.09
C THR A 35 12.48 16.24 -10.07
N ILE A 36 12.06 16.08 -8.82
CA ILE A 36 12.92 15.55 -7.74
C ILE A 36 12.87 14.02 -7.71
N THR A 37 13.96 13.39 -8.14
CA THR A 37 14.14 11.92 -8.17
C THR A 37 15.10 11.40 -7.09
N GLY A 38 15.81 12.30 -6.41
CA GLY A 38 16.62 12.02 -5.23
C GLY A 38 15.93 12.29 -3.90
N GLU A 39 16.53 11.76 -2.84
CA GLU A 39 16.05 11.86 -1.45
C GLU A 39 17.20 12.25 -0.52
N ILE A 40 16.84 12.99 0.55
CA ILE A 40 17.75 13.28 1.66
C ILE A 40 17.73 12.07 2.60
N CYS A 41 18.81 11.32 2.61
CA CYS A 41 18.96 10.10 3.40
C CYS A 41 19.77 10.40 4.65
N HIS A 42 19.37 9.78 5.76
CA HIS A 42 20.15 9.87 7.00
C HIS A 42 21.12 8.70 7.05
N VAL A 43 22.40 8.99 7.33
CA VAL A 43 23.43 7.97 7.57
C VAL A 43 23.07 7.15 8.82
N ARG A 44 22.76 7.84 9.93
CA ARG A 44 22.13 7.27 11.13
C ARG A 44 20.66 7.66 11.15
N ALA A 45 19.75 6.68 11.22
CA ALA A 45 18.32 6.91 11.03
C ALA A 45 17.72 8.03 11.88
N GLN A 46 16.73 8.73 11.30
CA GLN A 46 15.98 9.79 11.98
C GLN A 46 15.13 9.24 13.14
N SER A 47 14.43 8.13 12.93
CA SER A 47 13.48 7.58 13.89
C SER A 47 14.05 6.40 14.67
N GLU A 48 13.62 6.27 15.92
CA GLU A 48 13.90 5.08 16.73
C GLU A 48 13.41 3.81 16.02
N GLY A 49 14.21 2.74 16.05
CA GLY A 49 13.95 1.51 15.31
C GLY A 49 14.32 1.55 13.82
N GLY A 50 14.80 2.69 13.30
CA GLY A 50 15.32 2.80 11.95
C GLY A 50 16.75 2.25 11.79
N PRO A 51 17.21 2.03 10.54
CA PRO A 51 18.56 1.52 10.26
C PRO A 51 19.66 2.40 10.88
N ARG A 52 20.61 1.79 11.59
CA ARG A 52 21.76 2.50 12.20
C ARG A 52 21.34 3.60 13.19
N TYR A 53 20.14 3.52 13.78
CA TYR A 53 19.68 4.50 14.78
C TYR A 53 20.61 4.52 16.01
N ARG A 54 20.94 5.72 16.47
CA ARG A 54 21.73 5.94 17.69
C ARG A 54 20.93 6.79 18.67
N ALA A 55 20.58 6.21 19.82
CA ALA A 55 19.78 6.88 20.86
C ALA A 55 20.51 8.09 21.46
N SER A 56 21.84 8.03 21.57
CA SER A 56 22.64 9.12 22.14
C SER A 56 22.85 10.30 21.18
N GLN A 57 22.34 10.25 19.94
CA GLN A 57 22.51 11.32 18.95
C GLN A 57 21.43 12.39 19.17
N THR A 58 21.87 13.64 19.35
CA THR A 58 20.98 14.79 19.52
C THR A 58 20.18 15.08 18.24
N GLU A 59 19.07 15.79 18.38
CA GLU A 59 18.25 16.18 17.23
C GLU A 59 19.02 17.08 16.25
N GLN A 60 19.88 17.97 16.76
CA GLN A 60 20.73 18.82 15.94
C GLN A 60 21.73 18.00 15.13
N GLU A 61 22.38 17.01 15.74
CA GLU A 61 23.32 16.11 15.05
C GLU A 61 22.61 15.22 14.03
N ARG A 62 21.36 14.81 14.32
CA ARG A 62 20.54 13.96 13.46
C ARG A 62 20.28 14.63 12.12
N HIS A 63 20.03 15.95 12.14
CA HIS A 63 19.79 16.77 10.95
C HIS A 63 21.01 17.57 10.47
N ALA A 64 22.17 17.35 11.09
CA ALA A 64 23.40 18.04 10.73
C ALA A 64 23.92 17.55 9.38
N PHE A 65 24.65 18.43 8.68
CA PHE A 65 25.26 18.12 7.40
C PHE A 65 25.98 16.77 7.42
N GLY A 66 26.75 16.47 8.48
CA GLY A 66 27.51 15.22 8.63
C GLY A 66 26.66 13.96 8.49
N ASN A 67 25.45 13.95 9.02
CA ASN A 67 24.56 12.78 9.05
C ASN A 67 23.68 12.63 7.80
N LEU A 68 23.80 13.51 6.81
CA LEU A 68 22.96 13.48 5.61
C LEU A 68 23.75 13.11 4.36
N ILE A 69 23.13 12.38 3.45
CA ILE A 69 23.66 12.01 2.14
C ILE A 69 22.53 12.07 1.11
N LEU A 70 22.84 12.45 -0.14
CA LEU A 70 21.85 12.50 -1.23
C LEU A 70 21.97 11.24 -2.08
N LEU A 71 20.85 10.54 -2.26
CA LEU A 71 20.77 9.33 -3.07
C LEU A 71 19.51 9.37 -3.94
N CYS A 72 19.54 8.68 -5.08
CA CYS A 72 18.31 8.39 -5.82
C CYS A 72 17.44 7.42 -5.01
N ARG A 73 16.10 7.46 -5.22
CA ARG A 73 15.13 6.60 -4.50
C ARG A 73 15.53 5.12 -4.48
N ARG A 74 16.07 4.61 -5.59
CA ARG A 74 16.54 3.22 -5.72
C ARG A 74 17.63 2.90 -4.71
N HIS A 75 18.70 3.69 -4.68
CA HIS A 75 19.83 3.43 -3.80
C HIS A 75 19.52 3.75 -2.34
N HIS A 76 18.67 4.73 -2.07
CA HIS A 76 18.15 4.94 -0.72
C HIS A 76 17.49 3.66 -0.17
N LYS A 77 16.63 3.01 -0.97
CA LYS A 77 15.98 1.76 -0.57
C LYS A 77 16.97 0.61 -0.34
N ILE A 78 18.00 0.50 -1.18
CA ILE A 78 19.04 -0.54 -1.06
C ILE A 78 19.79 -0.39 0.26
N ILE A 79 20.33 0.80 0.56
CA ILE A 79 21.15 1.01 1.76
C ILE A 79 20.37 0.85 3.07
N ASP A 80 19.07 1.11 3.04
CA ASP A 80 18.19 0.95 4.21
C ASP A 80 17.78 -0.51 4.43
N THR A 81 17.80 -1.33 3.38
CA THR A 81 17.46 -2.76 3.48
C THR A 81 18.67 -3.60 3.90
N GLU A 82 19.90 -3.12 3.66
CA GLU A 82 21.15 -3.84 3.93
C GLU A 82 22.08 -3.06 4.89
N PRO A 83 21.65 -2.76 6.14
CA PRO A 83 22.42 -1.92 7.07
C PRO A 83 23.75 -2.52 7.53
N ASP A 84 23.91 -3.84 7.46
CA ASP A 84 25.15 -4.53 7.81
C ASP A 84 26.24 -4.33 6.76
N ILE A 85 25.85 -4.20 5.48
CA ILE A 85 26.76 -3.93 4.36
C ILE A 85 27.02 -2.43 4.27
N TYR A 86 25.95 -1.62 4.31
CA TYR A 86 26.02 -0.17 4.28
C TYR A 86 26.04 0.38 5.71
N SER A 87 27.13 0.08 6.41
CA SER A 87 27.40 0.60 7.74
C SER A 87 27.56 2.12 7.71
N VAL A 88 27.56 2.74 8.90
CA VAL A 88 27.76 4.18 9.01
C VAL A 88 29.10 4.61 8.40
N GLU A 89 30.16 3.86 8.67
CA GLU A 89 31.52 4.11 8.19
C GLU A 89 31.57 4.03 6.66
N VAL A 90 30.85 3.08 6.06
CA VAL A 90 30.76 2.93 4.60
C VAL A 90 30.05 4.15 3.98
N LEU A 91 28.91 4.56 4.54
CA LEU A 91 28.16 5.71 4.05
C LEU A 91 28.92 7.04 4.21
N GLU A 92 29.64 7.22 5.32
CA GLU A 92 30.51 8.38 5.55
C GLU A 92 31.66 8.43 4.51
N LYS A 93 32.27 7.27 4.20
CA LYS A 93 33.28 7.17 3.14
C LYS A 93 32.71 7.45 1.75
N MET A 94 31.55 6.86 1.41
CA MET A 94 30.87 7.10 0.12
C MET A 94 30.60 8.59 -0.07
N LYS A 95 30.06 9.25 0.96
CA LYS A 95 29.81 10.69 0.94
C LYS A 95 31.08 11.51 0.73
N ALA A 96 32.16 11.17 1.42
CA ALA A 96 33.43 11.89 1.29
C ALA A 96 34.01 11.76 -0.14
N LEU A 97 34.07 10.54 -0.67
CA LEU A 97 34.55 10.28 -2.03
C LEU A 97 33.68 10.98 -3.09
N HIS A 98 32.36 10.96 -2.89
CA HIS A 98 31.43 11.64 -3.78
C HIS A 98 31.64 13.17 -3.78
N ALA A 99 31.80 13.78 -2.59
CA ALA A 99 32.06 15.21 -2.47
C ALA A 99 33.40 15.61 -3.10
N THR A 100 34.43 14.76 -3.06
CA THR A 100 35.69 15.00 -3.78
C THR A 100 35.51 14.98 -5.30
N ARG A 101 34.65 14.10 -5.82
CA ARG A 101 34.45 13.92 -7.27
C ARG A 101 33.50 14.94 -7.89
N PHE A 102 32.42 15.30 -7.19
CA PHE A 102 31.33 16.12 -7.72
C PHE A 102 31.15 17.44 -6.98
N GLY A 103 31.81 17.62 -5.83
CA GLY A 103 31.59 18.77 -4.98
C GLY A 103 32.05 20.06 -5.63
N ARG A 104 31.23 21.09 -5.48
CA ARG A 104 31.54 22.46 -5.89
C ARG A 104 31.17 23.45 -4.80
N SER A 105 31.62 24.69 -4.97
CA SER A 105 31.18 25.81 -4.15
C SER A 105 29.66 26.02 -4.26
N GLU A 106 29.04 26.42 -3.15
CA GLU A 106 27.63 26.84 -3.13
C GLU A 106 27.40 27.99 -4.13
N GLN A 107 26.27 27.92 -4.84
CA GLN A 107 25.78 28.94 -5.75
C GLN A 107 24.40 29.43 -5.29
N ALA A 108 24.00 30.61 -5.75
CA ALA A 108 22.69 31.18 -5.39
C ALA A 108 21.51 30.29 -5.82
N SER A 109 21.65 29.59 -6.95
CA SER A 109 20.66 28.64 -7.49
C SER A 109 20.41 27.44 -6.57
N ASP A 110 21.38 27.06 -5.72
CA ASP A 110 21.25 25.92 -4.80
C ASP A 110 20.15 26.13 -3.77
N ALA A 111 19.81 27.39 -3.44
CA ALA A 111 18.71 27.69 -2.54
C ALA A 111 17.35 27.22 -3.10
N ILE A 112 17.17 27.24 -4.42
CA ILE A 112 15.95 26.76 -5.08
C ILE A 112 15.85 25.24 -4.92
N PHE A 113 16.92 24.52 -5.24
CA PHE A 113 16.98 23.07 -5.12
C PHE A 113 16.85 22.60 -3.66
N ALA A 114 17.45 23.33 -2.72
CA ALA A 114 17.30 23.04 -1.30
C ALA A 114 15.83 23.13 -0.85
N LYS A 115 15.12 24.18 -1.28
CA LYS A 115 13.68 24.32 -1.00
C LYS A 115 12.86 23.22 -1.65
N LEU A 116 13.16 22.85 -2.90
CA LEU A 116 12.49 21.75 -3.59
C LEU A 116 12.70 20.41 -2.87
N LEU A 117 13.92 20.08 -2.46
CA LEU A 117 14.24 18.86 -1.72
C LEU A 117 13.57 18.82 -0.33
N LEU A 118 13.56 19.95 0.38
CA LEU A 118 12.85 20.06 1.65
C LEU A 118 11.33 19.86 1.47
N ASN A 119 10.75 20.41 0.41
CA ASN A 119 9.34 20.23 0.09
C ASN A 119 9.02 18.78 -0.33
N ALA A 120 9.89 18.15 -1.12
CA ALA A 120 9.76 16.75 -1.51
C ALA A 120 9.82 15.80 -0.29
N LYS A 121 10.58 16.15 0.75
CA LYS A 121 10.63 15.40 2.02
C LYS A 121 9.37 15.55 2.88
N ARG A 122 8.46 16.50 2.60
CA ARG A 122 7.20 16.70 3.35
C ARG A 122 6.11 15.69 2.95
N VAL A 123 6.52 14.45 2.69
CA VAL A 123 5.62 13.31 2.60
C VAL A 123 5.02 13.06 3.98
N VAL A 124 3.71 12.87 4.01
CA VAL A 124 2.92 12.57 5.21
C VAL A 124 3.45 11.30 5.86
N GLU A 125 4.22 11.43 6.94
CA GLU A 125 4.60 10.29 7.79
C GLU A 125 3.38 9.86 8.61
N ILE A 126 2.65 8.86 8.12
CA ILE A 126 1.58 8.19 8.89
C ILE A 126 2.23 7.08 9.72
N ASN A 127 2.55 7.37 10.98
CA ASN A 127 3.03 6.36 11.92
C ASN A 127 1.85 5.85 12.77
N LYS A 128 1.55 4.55 12.70
CA LYS A 128 0.50 3.88 13.50
C LYS A 128 -0.89 4.55 13.41
N ASN A 129 -1.34 4.94 12.20
CA ASN A 129 -2.61 5.66 11.98
C ASN A 129 -2.75 6.98 12.76
N SER A 130 -1.62 7.60 13.12
CA SER A 130 -1.60 8.93 13.74
C SER A 130 -0.57 9.81 13.03
N GLY A 131 -0.93 11.05 12.76
CA GLY A 131 -0.07 12.02 12.09
C GLY A 131 -0.77 13.36 11.97
N ASN A 132 -0.03 14.46 12.11
CA ASN A 132 -0.56 15.80 11.91
C ASN A 132 -0.50 16.16 10.42
N ILE A 133 -1.66 16.44 9.83
CA ILE A 133 -1.77 16.98 8.48
C ILE A 133 -1.87 18.50 8.61
N VAL A 134 -0.86 19.23 8.13
CA VAL A 134 -0.92 20.69 7.98
C VAL A 134 -1.19 20.99 6.52
N VAL A 135 -2.44 21.31 6.19
CA VAL A 135 -2.83 21.80 4.86
C VAL A 135 -2.67 23.31 4.86
N ASN A 136 -1.73 23.84 4.08
CA ASN A 136 -1.54 25.28 3.90
C ASN A 136 -2.73 25.86 3.11
N SER A 137 -3.74 26.35 3.82
CA SER A 137 -4.76 27.26 3.31
C SER A 137 -5.10 28.27 4.41
N PRO A 138 -5.39 29.54 4.09
CA PRO A 138 -5.53 30.63 5.08
C PRO A 138 -6.77 30.52 6.00
N GLY A 139 -7.49 29.39 5.98
CA GLY A 139 -8.52 29.05 6.95
C GLY A 139 -8.14 27.74 7.63
N ALA A 140 -7.53 27.81 8.81
CA ALA A 140 -7.17 26.64 9.59
C ALA A 140 -8.44 25.89 10.04
N VAL A 141 -8.66 24.70 9.49
CA VAL A 141 -9.65 23.77 10.05
C VAL A 141 -9.06 23.17 11.33
N VAL A 142 -9.47 23.67 12.48
CA VAL A 142 -9.15 23.06 13.79
C VAL A 142 -10.18 21.95 14.06
N GLY A 143 -9.97 20.78 13.44
CA GLY A 143 -10.73 19.58 13.75
C GLY A 143 -10.05 18.78 14.85
N ARG A 144 -10.77 18.41 15.93
CA ARG A 144 -10.22 17.56 17.01
C ARG A 144 -9.93 16.13 16.56
N THR A 145 -10.60 15.65 15.50
CA THR A 145 -10.35 14.35 14.87
C THR A 145 -10.84 14.41 13.42
N ILE A 146 -9.96 14.17 12.45
CA ILE A 146 -10.35 13.94 11.05
C ILE A 146 -10.26 12.44 10.81
N ASN A 147 -11.41 11.77 10.67
CA ASN A 147 -11.46 10.36 10.28
C ASN A 147 -11.31 10.25 8.76
N LEU A 148 -10.09 9.99 8.30
CA LEU A 148 -9.82 9.61 6.92
C LEU A 148 -10.04 8.09 6.78
N SER A 149 -11.23 7.69 6.33
CA SER A 149 -11.43 6.34 5.84
C SER A 149 -10.70 6.21 4.51
N THR A 150 -9.57 5.50 4.50
CA THR A 150 -8.95 5.07 3.25
C THR A 150 -9.90 4.08 2.59
N SER A 151 -10.73 4.55 1.66
CA SER A 151 -11.22 3.63 0.64
C SER A 151 -9.97 3.24 -0.14
N ARG A 152 -9.42 2.05 0.12
CA ARG A 152 -8.55 1.43 -0.88
C ARG A 152 -9.37 1.50 -2.16
N LYS A 153 -8.96 2.31 -3.13
CA LYS A 153 -9.48 2.19 -4.48
C LYS A 153 -9.08 0.78 -4.87
N ALA A 154 -10.00 -0.16 -4.72
CA ALA A 154 -9.79 -1.52 -5.17
C ALA A 154 -9.39 -1.36 -6.62
N VAL A 155 -8.19 -1.83 -6.97
CA VAL A 155 -7.83 -1.94 -8.38
C VAL A 155 -8.90 -2.86 -8.96
N HIS A 156 -9.86 -2.26 -9.66
CA HIS A 156 -10.92 -2.98 -10.33
C HIS A 156 -10.28 -3.63 -11.54
N VAL A 157 -9.69 -4.80 -11.33
CA VAL A 157 -9.24 -5.66 -12.42
C VAL A 157 -10.51 -6.10 -13.14
N HIS A 158 -10.69 -5.63 -14.37
CA HIS A 158 -11.75 -6.13 -15.22
C HIS A 158 -11.50 -7.62 -15.46
N PRO A 159 -12.47 -8.50 -15.17
CA PRO A 159 -12.29 -9.93 -15.38
C PRO A 159 -11.99 -10.19 -16.86
N ALA A 160 -10.92 -10.96 -17.15
CA ALA A 160 -10.57 -11.32 -18.51
C ALA A 160 -11.67 -12.16 -19.16
N ALA A 161 -11.85 -12.06 -20.48
CA ALA A 161 -12.80 -12.89 -21.21
C ALA A 161 -12.54 -14.39 -20.95
N GLY A 162 -13.60 -15.16 -20.69
CA GLY A 162 -13.51 -16.57 -20.29
C GLY A 162 -13.41 -16.83 -18.78
N THR A 163 -13.41 -15.78 -17.95
CA THR A 163 -13.51 -15.90 -16.48
C THR A 163 -14.95 -15.81 -15.98
N ILE A 164 -15.22 -16.40 -14.81
CA ILE A 164 -16.54 -16.34 -14.14
C ILE A 164 -16.97 -14.88 -13.88
N GLY A 165 -16.02 -13.99 -13.62
CA GLY A 165 -16.32 -12.57 -13.42
C GLY A 165 -16.75 -11.84 -14.69
N ALA A 166 -16.37 -12.34 -15.88
CA ALA A 166 -16.73 -11.73 -17.16
C ALA A 166 -18.13 -12.17 -17.63
N ASP A 167 -18.59 -13.37 -17.24
CA ASP A 167 -19.94 -13.85 -17.54
C ASP A 167 -20.95 -13.28 -16.53
N GLN A 168 -21.91 -12.49 -17.02
CA GLN A 168 -22.88 -11.80 -16.17
C GLN A 168 -23.78 -12.77 -15.39
N ASN A 169 -24.18 -13.88 -15.99
CA ASN A 169 -25.09 -14.86 -15.39
C ASN A 169 -24.36 -15.68 -14.32
N ALA A 170 -23.18 -16.19 -14.66
CA ALA A 170 -22.34 -16.94 -13.74
C ALA A 170 -21.93 -16.08 -12.54
N SER A 171 -21.50 -14.85 -12.78
CA SER A 171 -21.10 -13.89 -11.74
C SER A 171 -22.24 -13.58 -10.77
N ARG A 172 -23.45 -13.30 -11.29
CA ARG A 172 -24.66 -13.05 -10.47
C ARG A 172 -25.03 -14.28 -9.64
N TYR A 173 -24.95 -15.47 -10.22
CA TYR A 173 -25.30 -16.70 -9.52
C TYR A 173 -24.31 -17.02 -8.38
N ILE A 174 -23.00 -16.90 -8.62
CA ILE A 174 -22.00 -17.09 -7.55
C ILE A 174 -22.20 -16.06 -6.44
N GLN A 175 -22.46 -14.80 -6.78
CA GLN A 175 -22.76 -13.76 -5.81
C GLN A 175 -24.03 -14.09 -5.00
N HIS A 176 -25.08 -14.61 -5.64
CA HIS A 176 -26.30 -15.07 -4.96
C HIS A 176 -25.99 -16.20 -3.96
N LEU A 177 -25.23 -17.21 -4.36
CA LEU A 177 -24.85 -18.33 -3.47
C LEU A 177 -24.00 -17.86 -2.27
N ILE A 178 -23.03 -16.96 -2.50
CA ILE A 178 -22.21 -16.36 -1.42
C ILE A 178 -23.10 -15.58 -0.44
N SER A 179 -24.03 -14.77 -0.96
CA SER A 179 -24.98 -14.03 -0.12
C SER A 179 -25.86 -14.96 0.70
N ARG A 180 -26.37 -16.05 0.11
CA ARG A 180 -27.18 -17.07 0.81
C ARG A 180 -26.39 -17.78 1.91
N TYR A 181 -25.15 -18.19 1.63
CA TYR A 181 -24.28 -18.76 2.65
C TYR A 181 -24.08 -17.80 3.82
N ASN A 182 -23.77 -16.53 3.53
CA ASN A 182 -23.55 -15.53 4.57
C ASN A 182 -24.82 -15.24 5.38
N GLU A 183 -25.99 -15.21 4.73
CA GLU A 183 -27.27 -15.04 5.40
C GLU A 183 -27.52 -16.16 6.42
N PHE A 184 -27.28 -17.41 6.04
CA PHE A 184 -27.51 -18.55 6.92
C PHE A 184 -26.46 -18.71 8.00
N ALA A 185 -25.19 -18.55 7.62
CA ALA A 185 -24.06 -18.74 8.53
C ALA A 185 -23.91 -17.60 9.54
N SER A 186 -24.43 -16.39 9.26
CA SER A 186 -24.45 -15.27 10.22
C SER A 186 -25.50 -15.44 11.32
N LYS A 187 -26.57 -16.20 11.06
CA LYS A 187 -27.65 -16.48 12.02
C LYS A 187 -27.35 -17.70 12.93
N GLU A 188 -26.16 -18.29 12.86
CA GLU A 188 -25.80 -19.46 13.68
C GLU A 188 -25.42 -19.03 15.12
N PRO A 189 -26.19 -19.46 16.16
CA PRO A 189 -26.01 -18.96 17.52
C PRO A 189 -24.80 -19.56 18.26
N THR A 190 -24.19 -20.64 17.77
CA THR A 190 -23.17 -21.43 18.47
C THR A 190 -21.74 -21.21 17.93
N ARG A 191 -21.40 -19.98 17.53
CA ARG A 191 -20.08 -19.70 16.94
C ARG A 191 -19.08 -19.23 17.99
N ALA A 192 -17.94 -19.92 18.10
CA ALA A 192 -16.86 -19.56 19.02
C ALA A 192 -16.15 -18.24 18.67
N SER A 193 -16.23 -17.80 17.41
CA SER A 193 -15.59 -16.56 16.93
C SER A 193 -16.59 -15.66 16.20
N LYS A 194 -16.32 -14.35 16.17
CA LYS A 194 -17.13 -13.35 15.46
C LYS A 194 -17.29 -13.72 13.97
N PHE A 195 -18.51 -13.60 13.44
CA PHE A 195 -18.80 -13.89 12.03
C PHE A 195 -18.13 -12.88 11.10
N SER A 196 -17.53 -13.36 10.00
CA SER A 196 -16.92 -12.52 8.96
C SER A 196 -17.49 -12.87 7.59
N PHE A 197 -18.14 -11.90 6.95
CA PHE A 197 -18.73 -12.01 5.62
C PHE A 197 -17.70 -12.27 4.51
N GLY A 198 -16.42 -11.95 4.76
CA GLY A 198 -15.31 -12.18 3.82
C GLY A 198 -14.66 -13.56 3.93
N ALA A 199 -14.97 -14.33 4.98
CA ALA A 199 -14.31 -15.62 5.23
C ALA A 199 -14.57 -16.65 4.12
N ILE A 200 -15.79 -16.66 3.55
CA ILE A 200 -16.11 -17.58 2.45
C ILE A 200 -15.33 -17.24 1.18
N SER A 201 -15.19 -15.95 0.85
CA SER A 201 -14.39 -15.50 -0.29
C SER A 201 -12.92 -15.89 -0.14
N LYS A 202 -12.36 -15.78 1.07
CA LYS A 202 -10.99 -16.23 1.37
C LYS A 202 -10.83 -17.75 1.30
N ASN A 203 -11.84 -18.51 1.73
CA ASN A 203 -11.83 -19.96 1.59
C ASN A 203 -11.88 -20.41 0.12
N ILE A 204 -12.61 -19.69 -0.72
CA ILE A 204 -12.63 -19.94 -2.17
C ILE A 204 -11.26 -19.65 -2.77
N GLU A 205 -10.65 -18.52 -2.41
CA GLU A 205 -9.29 -18.15 -2.85
C GLU A 205 -8.25 -19.20 -2.48
N HIS A 206 -8.29 -19.72 -1.24
CA HIS A 206 -7.38 -20.78 -0.80
C HIS A 206 -7.64 -22.13 -1.51
N LYS A 207 -8.90 -22.48 -1.79
CA LYS A 207 -9.25 -23.78 -2.40
C LYS A 207 -9.01 -23.81 -3.92
N PHE A 208 -9.32 -22.72 -4.61
CA PHE A 208 -9.28 -22.64 -6.07
C PHE A 208 -8.06 -21.84 -6.58
N GLY A 209 -7.20 -21.35 -5.69
CA GLY A 209 -5.95 -20.67 -6.02
C GLY A 209 -6.09 -19.21 -6.48
N ALA A 210 -7.31 -18.71 -6.64
CA ALA A 210 -7.58 -17.33 -7.05
C ALA A 210 -8.94 -16.82 -6.56
N GLN A 211 -9.13 -15.51 -6.62
CA GLN A 211 -10.43 -14.90 -6.35
C GLN A 211 -11.49 -15.45 -7.31
N TRP A 212 -12.70 -15.70 -6.80
CA TRP A 212 -13.74 -16.35 -7.60
C TRP A 212 -14.10 -15.63 -8.90
N LYS A 213 -13.95 -14.29 -8.94
CA LYS A 213 -14.17 -13.47 -10.14
C LYS A 213 -13.10 -13.68 -11.23
N LEU A 214 -11.92 -14.18 -10.85
CA LEU A 214 -10.77 -14.41 -11.74
C LEU A 214 -10.64 -15.89 -12.14
N LEU A 215 -11.49 -16.77 -11.63
CA LEU A 215 -11.49 -18.18 -11.99
C LEU A 215 -11.98 -18.37 -13.43
N SER A 216 -11.43 -19.35 -14.13
CA SER A 216 -11.91 -19.78 -15.45
C SER A 216 -13.34 -20.31 -15.36
N MET A 217 -14.12 -20.14 -16.44
CA MET A 217 -15.46 -20.74 -16.57
C MET A 217 -15.45 -22.27 -16.41
N ALA A 218 -14.33 -22.94 -16.67
CA ALA A 218 -14.18 -24.37 -16.42
C ALA A 218 -14.36 -24.74 -14.93
N ALA A 219 -14.00 -23.83 -14.01
CA ALA A 219 -14.13 -24.04 -12.57
C ALA A 219 -15.53 -23.70 -12.02
N PHE A 220 -16.46 -23.24 -12.87
CA PHE A 220 -17.77 -22.76 -12.43
C PHE A 220 -18.62 -23.86 -11.77
N ALA A 221 -18.67 -25.05 -12.37
CA ALA A 221 -19.44 -26.18 -11.84
C ALA A 221 -18.91 -26.61 -10.46
N ASP A 222 -17.58 -26.75 -10.33
CA ASP A 222 -16.93 -27.12 -9.07
C ASP A 222 -17.13 -26.08 -7.97
N LEU A 223 -17.08 -24.79 -8.33
CA LEU A 223 -17.34 -23.71 -7.40
C LEU A 223 -18.81 -23.72 -6.92
N CYS A 224 -19.77 -23.99 -7.81
CA CYS A 224 -21.17 -24.14 -7.44
C CYS A 224 -21.36 -25.31 -6.47
N THR A 225 -20.84 -26.49 -6.78
CA THR A 225 -20.92 -27.67 -5.91
C THR A 225 -20.28 -27.41 -4.55
N TYR A 226 -19.15 -26.70 -4.52
CA TYR A 226 -18.51 -26.29 -3.27
C TYR A 226 -19.41 -25.36 -2.44
N LEU A 227 -20.01 -24.34 -3.06
CA LEU A 227 -20.90 -23.41 -2.37
C LEU A 227 -22.19 -24.07 -1.89
N HIS A 228 -22.82 -24.93 -2.71
CA HIS A 228 -23.97 -25.76 -2.32
C HIS A 228 -23.65 -26.59 -1.07
N THR A 229 -22.53 -27.31 -1.10
CA THR A 229 -22.07 -28.11 0.05
C THR A 229 -21.88 -27.25 1.32
N ARG A 230 -21.36 -26.03 1.18
CA ARG A 230 -21.16 -25.12 2.31
C ARG A 230 -22.48 -24.57 2.85
N ILE A 231 -23.45 -24.27 1.99
CA ILE A 231 -24.80 -23.85 2.37
C ILE A 231 -25.53 -24.98 3.07
N ASP A 232 -25.53 -26.20 2.53
CA ASP A 232 -26.24 -27.35 3.07
C ASP A 232 -25.71 -27.80 4.45
N LYS A 233 -24.46 -27.46 4.77
CA LYS A 233 -23.89 -27.68 6.10
C LYS A 233 -24.42 -26.73 7.17
N THR A 234 -24.98 -25.58 6.78
CA THR A 234 -25.55 -24.62 7.74
C THR A 234 -26.79 -25.16 8.42
N ARG A 235 -27.01 -24.80 9.68
CA ARG A 235 -28.18 -25.26 10.45
C ARG A 235 -29.50 -24.84 9.80
N PHE A 236 -29.57 -23.63 9.25
CA PHE A 236 -30.76 -23.12 8.55
C PHE A 236 -31.08 -23.91 7.29
N ALA A 237 -30.08 -24.29 6.49
CA ALA A 237 -30.33 -25.11 5.30
C ALA A 237 -30.87 -26.50 5.67
N LYS A 238 -30.35 -27.10 6.74
CA LYS A 238 -30.86 -28.38 7.26
C LYS A 238 -32.32 -28.27 7.74
N LEU A 239 -32.68 -27.17 8.40
CA LEU A 239 -34.05 -26.90 8.85
C LEU A 239 -35.01 -26.63 7.67
N ASN A 240 -34.56 -25.89 6.65
CA ASN A 240 -35.36 -25.68 5.44
C ASN A 240 -35.62 -27.01 4.72
N LYS A 241 -34.59 -27.88 4.65
CA LYS A 241 -34.72 -29.21 4.06
C LYS A 241 -35.70 -30.09 4.83
N SER A 242 -35.70 -30.05 6.17
CA SER A 242 -36.70 -30.77 6.97
C SER A 242 -38.12 -30.25 6.77
N ASN A 243 -38.26 -28.95 6.44
CA ASN A 243 -39.55 -28.31 6.17
C ASN A 243 -39.97 -28.35 4.69
N GLY A 244 -39.25 -29.10 3.83
CA GLY A 244 -39.55 -29.22 2.40
C GLY A 244 -39.21 -27.99 1.54
N HIS A 245 -38.51 -26.99 2.09
CA HIS A 245 -38.12 -25.77 1.38
C HIS A 245 -36.71 -25.85 0.80
N SER A 246 -36.54 -25.40 -0.45
CA SER A 246 -35.21 -25.28 -1.06
C SER A 246 -34.44 -24.08 -0.48
N SER A 247 -33.15 -24.30 -0.24
CA SER A 247 -32.25 -23.27 0.29
C SER A 247 -31.67 -22.35 -0.78
N TYR A 248 -31.67 -22.77 -2.04
CA TYR A 248 -31.16 -22.02 -3.19
C TYR A 248 -31.82 -22.51 -4.50
N SER A 249 -31.85 -21.65 -5.53
CA SER A 249 -32.31 -22.02 -6.88
C SER A 249 -31.17 -22.67 -7.69
N SER A 250 -31.51 -23.53 -8.65
CA SER A 250 -30.55 -24.02 -9.64
C SER A 250 -30.07 -22.89 -10.54
N PHE A 251 -28.91 -23.05 -11.19
CA PHE A 251 -28.37 -22.02 -12.09
C PHE A 251 -29.36 -21.63 -13.19
N THR A 252 -29.95 -22.62 -13.87
CA THR A 252 -30.94 -22.43 -14.95
C THR A 252 -32.19 -21.70 -14.47
N LYS A 253 -32.73 -22.09 -13.31
CA LYS A 253 -33.92 -21.46 -12.74
C LYS A 253 -33.63 -20.01 -12.33
N TYR A 254 -32.47 -19.78 -11.71
CA TYR A 254 -32.03 -18.44 -11.31
C TYR A 254 -31.84 -17.52 -12.52
N THR A 255 -31.26 -18.01 -13.61
CA THR A 255 -31.07 -17.21 -14.83
C THR A 255 -32.40 -16.81 -15.46
N GLN A 256 -33.36 -17.73 -15.57
CA GLN A 256 -34.71 -17.44 -16.07
C GLN A 256 -35.46 -16.42 -15.19
N GLU A 257 -35.35 -16.54 -13.86
CA GLU A 257 -35.93 -15.59 -12.90
C GLU A 257 -35.30 -14.19 -13.01
N MET A 258 -34.01 -14.08 -13.35
CA MET A 258 -33.34 -12.79 -13.52
C MET A 258 -33.61 -12.15 -14.89
N GLN A 259 -33.75 -12.95 -15.95
CA GLN A 259 -34.13 -12.47 -17.28
C GLN A 259 -35.53 -11.85 -17.27
N SER A 260 -36.51 -12.57 -16.72
CA SER A 260 -37.90 -12.08 -16.58
C SER A 260 -38.07 -10.83 -15.71
N ARG A 261 -37.10 -10.50 -14.85
CA ARG A 261 -37.06 -9.26 -14.05
C ARG A 261 -36.44 -8.07 -14.78
N THR A 262 -35.66 -8.32 -15.83
CA THR A 262 -34.98 -7.27 -16.61
C THR A 262 -35.85 -6.81 -17.79
N GLU A 263 -36.83 -7.63 -18.20
CA GLU A 263 -37.78 -7.35 -19.27
C GLU A 263 -39.06 -6.62 -18.81
N LYS A 264 -39.19 -6.34 -17.50
CA LYS A 264 -40.26 -5.52 -16.91
C LYS A 264 -39.71 -4.17 -16.48
#